data_AF-A0A5N5SSY1-F1
#
_entry.id   AF-A0A5N5SSY1-F1
#
_cell.length_a   1.000
_cell.length_b   1.000
_cell.length_c   1.000
_cell.angle_alpha   90.00
_cell.angle_beta   90.00
_cell.angle_gamma   90.00
#
_symmetry.space_group_name_H-M   'P 1'
#
loop_
_entity.id
_entity.type
_entity.pdbx_description
1 polymer ?
#
loop_
_entity_poly.entity_id
_entity_poly.type
_entity_poly.pdbx_seq_one_letter_code
_entity_poly.pdbx_strand_id
1 'polypeptide(L)'
;MPPKNAGKGGGNQSKKADQKKKEKVIEVLIQNRFLCSFFKQGQCAKGAKCKFSHDLNIERRSEKRSAYCDTRDDEKDTSENWDEETLKDVVEKKHGKESASKPSTQIICRFFLDAVEEGKYGWFWECPNGEKCIYRHALPSGYILKKDRKKMDREKEDISLEDLIERERAALGSTTTKVTLETFLAWKKKKLKEREEKEKKDTDKKKSDYKSGKEGGISGREMFMFNPDLAVGENMEEGDADFDFKNMKEEPEEGEEEEVEVRYMEIDLNALRDEYITMDVARMML
;
A
#
# COMPACT_ATOMS: atom_id res chain seq x y z
N MET A 1 46.36 49.84 32.73
CA MET A 1 45.91 50.25 31.37
C MET A 1 47.16 50.50 30.54
N PRO A 2 47.27 50.21 29.23
CA PRO A 2 46.32 49.67 28.22
C PRO A 2 46.92 48.41 27.49
N PRO A 3 46.46 47.96 26.31
CA PRO A 3 45.15 48.09 25.67
C PRO A 3 44.43 46.75 25.43
N LYS A 4 43.11 46.90 25.27
CA LYS A 4 42.12 45.91 24.86
C LYS A 4 42.42 45.42 23.43
N ASN A 5 42.31 44.12 23.17
CA ASN A 5 42.24 43.63 21.78
C ASN A 5 40.89 42.97 21.50
N ALA A 6 40.30 43.43 20.41
CA ALA A 6 38.93 43.23 20.01
C ALA A 6 38.71 41.85 19.40
N GLY A 7 37.56 41.25 19.73
CA GLY A 7 37.05 40.07 19.03
C GLY A 7 36.81 40.37 17.55
N LYS A 8 37.33 39.51 16.67
CA LYS A 8 36.92 39.40 15.27
C LYS A 8 36.12 38.12 15.10
N GLY A 9 34.81 38.21 15.31
CA GLY A 9 33.84 37.26 14.79
C GLY A 9 33.61 37.54 13.31
N GLY A 10 34.14 36.69 12.43
CA GLY A 10 34.04 36.89 10.98
C GLY A 10 34.33 35.60 10.22
N GLY A 11 33.48 34.58 10.38
CA GLY A 11 33.63 33.30 9.66
C GLY A 11 32.31 32.59 9.31
N ASN A 12 31.16 33.20 9.62
CA ASN A 12 29.86 32.50 9.55
C ASN A 12 29.08 32.74 8.24
N GLN A 13 29.57 33.62 7.35
CA GLN A 13 28.89 33.95 6.10
C GLN A 13 29.29 33.02 4.94
N SER A 14 30.58 32.65 4.83
CA SER A 14 31.06 31.78 3.74
C SER A 14 30.53 30.35 3.84
N LYS A 15 30.46 29.78 5.06
CA LYS A 15 29.94 28.42 5.28
C LYS A 15 28.44 28.29 4.95
N LYS A 16 27.63 29.34 5.19
CA LYS A 16 26.20 29.37 4.82
C LYS A 16 26.01 29.43 3.30
N ALA A 17 26.87 30.14 2.57
CA ALA A 17 26.80 30.21 1.12
C ALA A 17 27.14 28.86 0.46
N ASP A 18 28.19 28.18 0.96
CA ASP A 18 28.58 26.85 0.46
C ASP A 18 27.55 25.77 0.81
N GLN A 19 26.92 25.83 1.98
CA GLN A 19 25.87 24.90 2.37
C GLN A 19 24.59 25.09 1.54
N LYS A 20 24.20 26.35 1.27
CA LYS A 20 23.08 26.68 0.37
C LYS A 20 23.37 26.32 -1.10
N LYS A 21 24.65 26.34 -1.51
CA LYS A 21 25.08 25.86 -2.84
C LYS A 21 24.97 24.33 -2.93
N LYS A 22 25.36 23.61 -1.88
CA LYS A 22 25.23 22.15 -1.79
C LYS A 22 23.76 21.70 -1.78
N GLU A 23 22.88 22.36 -1.03
CA GLU A 23 21.43 22.08 -1.06
C GLU A 23 20.80 22.30 -2.44
N LYS A 24 21.14 23.40 -3.14
CA LYS A 24 20.66 23.64 -4.50
C LYS A 24 21.17 22.61 -5.51
N VAL A 25 22.40 22.15 -5.37
CA VAL A 25 22.94 21.08 -6.22
C VAL A 25 22.23 19.75 -5.95
N ILE A 26 21.93 19.44 -4.69
CA ILE A 26 21.16 18.25 -4.31
C ILE A 26 19.73 18.32 -4.86
N GLU A 27 19.05 19.47 -4.79
CA GLU A 27 17.70 19.67 -5.33
C GLU A 27 17.66 19.44 -6.86
N VAL A 28 18.64 19.99 -7.60
CA VAL A 28 18.78 19.78 -9.04
C VAL A 28 19.10 18.32 -9.40
N LEU A 29 19.89 17.62 -8.57
CA LEU A 29 20.19 16.20 -8.76
C LEU A 29 18.99 15.28 -8.50
N ILE A 30 18.06 15.70 -7.63
CA ILE A 30 16.81 14.96 -7.36
C ILE A 30 15.80 15.18 -8.50
N GLN A 31 15.77 16.36 -9.12
CA GLN A 31 14.85 16.68 -10.21
C GLN A 31 15.12 15.85 -11.49
N ASN A 32 16.38 15.53 -11.79
CA ASN A 32 16.77 14.77 -12.98
C ASN A 32 16.78 13.24 -12.79
N ARG A 33 16.13 12.72 -11.74
CA ARG A 33 16.19 11.28 -11.42
C ARG A 33 15.26 10.40 -12.26
N PHE A 34 14.28 11.00 -12.94
CA PHE A 34 13.29 10.29 -13.74
C PHE A 34 13.38 10.70 -15.21
N LEU A 35 13.30 9.73 -16.12
CA LEU A 35 13.28 9.98 -17.57
C LEU A 35 12.01 10.74 -17.96
N CYS A 36 12.15 11.74 -18.83
CA CYS A 36 11.02 12.46 -19.40
C CYS A 36 10.25 11.57 -20.36
N SER A 37 8.99 11.24 -20.02
CA SER A 37 8.10 10.44 -20.88
C SER A 37 7.92 11.05 -22.28
N PHE A 38 7.79 12.39 -22.36
CA PHE A 38 7.66 13.09 -23.64
C PHE A 38 8.95 13.10 -24.45
N PHE A 39 10.13 13.03 -23.81
CA PHE A 39 11.40 12.92 -24.51
C PHE A 39 11.59 11.52 -25.08
N LYS A 40 11.18 10.49 -24.32
CA LYS A 40 11.14 9.10 -24.82
C LYS A 40 10.29 8.97 -26.09
N GLN A 41 9.20 9.74 -26.17
CA GLN A 41 8.32 9.80 -27.34
C GLN A 41 8.77 10.80 -28.42
N GLY A 42 9.90 11.51 -28.23
CA GLY A 42 10.42 12.50 -29.17
C GLY A 42 9.64 13.81 -29.26
N GLN A 43 8.69 14.06 -28.36
CA GLN A 43 7.77 15.20 -28.38
C GLN A 43 8.06 16.26 -27.29
N CYS A 44 9.19 16.16 -26.59
CA CYS A 44 9.50 17.09 -25.51
C CYS A 44 9.91 18.48 -26.03
N ALA A 45 8.99 19.44 -25.97
CA ALA A 45 9.24 20.85 -26.30
C ALA A 45 10.15 21.59 -25.28
N LYS A 46 10.41 20.99 -24.11
CA LYS A 46 11.12 21.65 -23.00
C LYS A 46 12.65 21.55 -23.09
N GLY A 47 13.18 20.72 -23.99
CA GLY A 47 14.62 20.60 -24.24
C GLY A 47 15.46 20.44 -22.96
N ALA A 48 16.59 21.15 -22.89
CA ALA A 48 17.51 21.11 -21.73
C ALA A 48 16.95 21.73 -20.43
N LYS A 49 15.78 22.38 -20.47
CA LYS A 49 15.11 22.95 -19.28
C LYS A 49 13.98 22.05 -18.77
N CYS A 50 13.85 20.83 -19.31
CA CYS A 50 12.86 19.89 -18.84
C CYS A 50 13.09 19.52 -17.37
N LYS A 51 12.01 19.43 -16.59
CA LYS A 51 12.05 18.99 -15.18
C LYS A 51 12.52 17.53 -15.05
N PHE A 52 12.37 16.76 -16.12
CA PHE A 52 12.70 15.34 -16.19
C PHE A 52 13.92 15.14 -17.09
N SER A 53 14.75 14.16 -16.79
CA SER A 53 15.99 13.94 -17.53
C SER A 53 15.72 13.43 -18.94
N HIS A 54 16.55 13.85 -19.88
CA HIS A 54 16.57 13.40 -21.27
C HIS A 54 17.67 12.35 -21.53
N ASP A 55 18.24 11.77 -20.48
CA ASP A 55 19.24 10.70 -20.60
C ASP A 55 18.54 9.33 -20.57
N LEU A 56 18.48 8.67 -21.73
CA LEU A 56 17.88 7.34 -21.92
C LEU A 56 18.54 6.26 -21.04
N ASN A 57 19.77 6.47 -20.59
CA ASN A 57 20.47 5.55 -19.71
C ASN A 57 19.87 5.53 -18.28
N ILE A 58 19.02 6.50 -17.92
CA ILE A 58 18.32 6.54 -16.64
C ILE A 58 17.18 5.50 -16.59
N GLU A 59 16.58 5.14 -17.72
CA GLU A 59 15.52 4.12 -17.77
C GLU A 59 16.08 2.70 -17.56
N ARG A 60 17.22 2.39 -18.20
CA ARG A 60 17.99 1.17 -17.89
C ARG A 60 18.43 1.15 -16.42
N ARG A 61 18.53 2.35 -15.83
CA ARG A 61 18.73 2.56 -14.40
C ARG A 61 17.42 2.66 -13.58
N SER A 62 16.33 2.03 -13.99
CA SER A 62 15.10 2.01 -13.18
C SER A 62 14.44 0.64 -13.09
N GLU A 63 14.87 -0.31 -13.93
CA GLU A 63 14.43 -1.69 -13.88
C GLU A 63 14.95 -2.37 -12.61
N LYS A 64 14.01 -2.90 -11.80
CA LYS A 64 14.34 -3.57 -10.54
C LYS A 64 15.30 -4.73 -10.85
N ARG A 65 16.55 -4.64 -10.37
CA ARG A 65 17.49 -5.76 -10.42
C ARG A 65 16.81 -6.98 -9.79
N SER A 66 16.65 -8.04 -10.59
CA SER A 66 16.05 -9.29 -10.12
C SER A 66 16.97 -9.93 -9.10
N ALA A 67 16.46 -10.27 -7.91
CA ALA A 67 17.23 -10.93 -6.85
C ALA A 67 17.77 -12.31 -7.24
N TYR A 68 17.36 -12.85 -8.38
CA TYR A 68 17.77 -14.15 -8.90
C TYR A 68 18.83 -14.07 -10.01
N CYS A 69 19.18 -12.87 -10.49
CA CYS A 69 20.14 -12.68 -11.59
C CYS A 69 21.37 -11.90 -11.08
N ASP A 70 22.56 -12.49 -11.20
CA ASP A 70 23.82 -11.79 -10.92
C ASP A 70 24.27 -11.09 -12.22
N THR A 71 24.53 -9.79 -12.19
CA THR A 71 24.93 -9.03 -13.39
C THR A 71 26.26 -9.46 -14.02
N ARG A 72 27.01 -10.35 -13.35
CA ARG A 72 28.22 -10.98 -13.88
C ARG A 72 27.94 -12.23 -14.72
N ASP A 73 26.72 -12.77 -14.67
CA ASP A 73 26.33 -13.91 -15.49
C ASP A 73 25.80 -13.50 -16.88
N ASP A 74 25.34 -12.25 -17.03
CA ASP A 74 24.85 -11.72 -18.31
C ASP A 74 25.96 -11.63 -19.38
N GLU A 75 27.24 -11.71 -18.98
CA GLU A 75 28.42 -11.68 -19.85
C GLU A 75 29.03 -13.08 -20.09
N LYS A 76 28.34 -14.17 -19.77
CA LYS A 76 28.78 -15.50 -20.22
C LYS A 76 28.46 -15.70 -21.69
N ASP A 77 29.37 -15.17 -22.51
CA ASP A 77 29.58 -15.56 -23.90
C ASP A 77 29.45 -17.08 -24.07
N THR A 78 28.47 -17.51 -24.86
CA THR A 78 28.37 -18.90 -25.30
C THR A 78 29.66 -19.27 -26.04
N SER A 79 30.22 -20.45 -25.72
CA SER A 79 31.52 -20.93 -26.25
C SER A 79 31.62 -21.07 -27.77
N GLU A 80 30.55 -20.74 -28.49
CA GLU A 80 30.40 -20.88 -29.94
C GLU A 80 30.80 -19.60 -30.71
N ASN A 81 31.03 -18.47 -30.03
CA ASN A 81 31.43 -17.19 -30.65
C ASN A 81 32.87 -16.75 -30.34
N TRP A 82 33.73 -17.69 -29.90
CA TRP A 82 35.12 -17.37 -29.49
C TRP A 82 36.08 -17.49 -30.67
N ASP A 83 36.67 -16.37 -31.10
CA ASP A 83 37.72 -16.33 -32.13
C ASP A 83 39.07 -16.89 -31.61
N GLU A 84 39.92 -17.40 -32.51
CA GLU A 84 41.21 -18.04 -32.18
C GLU A 84 42.17 -17.15 -31.35
N GLU A 85 42.04 -15.83 -31.47
CA GLU A 85 42.79 -14.84 -30.68
C GLU A 85 42.31 -14.76 -29.22
N THR A 86 40.99 -14.84 -29.00
CA THR A 86 40.39 -14.88 -27.64
C THR A 86 40.71 -16.19 -26.92
N LEU A 87 40.82 -17.29 -27.66
CA LEU A 87 41.28 -18.59 -27.16
C LEU A 87 42.73 -18.53 -26.68
N LYS A 88 43.63 -17.85 -27.42
CA LYS A 88 45.03 -17.66 -27.01
C LYS A 88 45.15 -16.79 -25.76
N ASP A 89 44.39 -15.69 -25.69
CA ASP A 89 44.40 -14.78 -24.53
C ASP A 89 43.84 -15.45 -23.25
N VAL A 90 42.83 -16.32 -23.37
CA VAL A 90 42.32 -17.12 -22.23
C VAL A 90 43.32 -18.19 -21.78
N VAL A 91 44.07 -18.79 -22.70
CA VAL A 91 45.14 -19.76 -22.37
C VAL A 91 46.31 -19.06 -21.67
N GLU A 92 46.75 -17.89 -22.16
CA GLU A 92 47.77 -17.08 -21.49
C GLU A 92 47.31 -16.63 -20.09
N LYS A 93 46.05 -16.22 -19.93
CA LYS A 93 45.45 -15.88 -18.63
C LYS A 93 45.30 -17.07 -17.68
N LYS A 94 45.16 -18.30 -18.17
CA LYS A 94 45.13 -19.52 -17.33
C LYS A 94 46.52 -19.95 -16.83
N HIS A 95 47.59 -19.59 -17.54
CA HIS A 95 48.95 -19.98 -17.17
C HIS A 95 49.76 -18.87 -16.47
N GLY A 96 49.31 -17.61 -16.51
CA GLY A 96 49.88 -16.50 -15.75
C GLY A 96 49.44 -16.50 -14.27
N LYS A 97 50.37 -16.78 -13.35
CA LYS A 97 50.12 -16.88 -11.89
C LYS A 97 49.72 -15.56 -11.18
N GLU A 98 49.45 -14.46 -11.90
CA GLU A 98 49.44 -13.11 -11.30
C GLU A 98 48.19 -12.27 -11.60
N SER A 99 47.18 -12.81 -12.29
CA SER A 99 45.86 -12.18 -12.40
C SER A 99 44.73 -13.18 -12.16
N ALA A 100 44.79 -13.86 -11.02
CA ALA A 100 43.65 -14.61 -10.49
C ALA A 100 42.54 -13.63 -10.05
N SER A 101 41.80 -13.07 -11.02
CA SER A 101 40.40 -12.73 -10.79
C SER A 101 39.71 -14.03 -10.43
N LYS A 102 39.67 -14.32 -9.12
CA LYS A 102 39.18 -15.60 -8.60
C LYS A 102 37.77 -15.81 -9.16
N PRO A 103 37.45 -16.99 -9.70
CA PRO A 103 36.12 -17.26 -10.21
C PRO A 103 35.11 -16.94 -9.10
N SER A 104 34.03 -16.24 -9.45
CA SER A 104 32.97 -15.91 -8.49
C SER A 104 32.55 -17.19 -7.78
N THR A 105 32.72 -17.24 -6.47
CA THR A 105 32.37 -18.44 -5.70
C THR A 105 30.86 -18.68 -5.79
N GLN A 106 30.41 -19.94 -5.86
CA GLN A 106 28.98 -20.28 -5.83
C GLN A 106 28.30 -19.90 -4.48
N ILE A 107 29.09 -19.43 -3.52
CA ILE A 107 28.66 -19.00 -2.20
C ILE A 107 28.01 -17.62 -2.31
N ILE A 108 26.84 -17.48 -1.71
CA ILE A 108 26.04 -16.25 -1.67
C ILE A 108 26.68 -15.27 -0.67
N CYS A 109 26.68 -13.98 -0.99
CA CYS A 109 27.15 -12.96 -0.07
C CYS A 109 26.22 -12.85 1.16
N ARG A 110 26.80 -12.82 2.37
CA ARG A 110 26.03 -12.66 3.61
C ARG A 110 25.26 -11.34 3.67
N PHE A 111 25.89 -10.24 3.28
CA PHE A 111 25.24 -8.91 3.25
C PHE A 111 24.08 -8.85 2.28
N PHE A 112 24.14 -9.64 1.21
CA PHE A 112 23.05 -9.76 0.25
C PHE A 112 21.87 -10.54 0.84
N LEU A 113 22.11 -11.64 1.56
CA LEU A 113 21.05 -12.37 2.26
C LEU A 113 20.36 -11.46 3.29
N ASP A 114 21.12 -10.72 4.09
CA ASP A 114 20.57 -9.78 5.08
C ASP A 114 19.72 -8.69 4.39
N ALA A 115 20.21 -8.12 3.28
CA ALA A 115 19.49 -7.08 2.53
C ALA A 115 18.20 -7.60 1.88
N VAL A 116 18.21 -8.84 1.38
CA VAL A 116 17.03 -9.48 0.79
C VAL A 116 16.01 -9.85 1.88
N GLU A 117 16.44 -10.36 3.02
CA GLU A 117 15.54 -10.63 4.16
C GLU A 117 14.92 -9.34 4.71
N GLU A 118 15.67 -8.24 4.77
CA GLU A 118 15.18 -6.93 5.20
C GLU A 118 14.35 -6.21 4.12
N GLY A 119 14.36 -6.68 2.86
CA GLY A 119 13.68 -6.01 1.74
C GLY A 119 14.35 -4.71 1.29
N LYS A 120 15.62 -4.51 1.66
CA LYS A 120 16.44 -3.36 1.27
C LYS A 120 17.22 -3.62 -0.04
N TYR A 121 17.26 -4.86 -0.50
CA TYR A 121 17.82 -5.20 -1.80
C TYR A 121 16.98 -4.57 -2.92
N GLY A 122 17.59 -3.74 -3.75
CA GLY A 122 16.90 -2.99 -4.79
C GLY A 122 17.81 -2.04 -5.55
N TRP A 123 17.18 -1.04 -6.17
CA TRP A 123 17.80 -0.09 -7.12
C TRP A 123 19.11 0.56 -6.64
N PHE A 124 19.20 0.86 -5.34
CA PHE A 124 20.35 1.57 -4.74
C PHE A 124 21.15 0.70 -3.76
N TRP A 125 20.92 -0.62 -3.75
CA TRP A 125 21.65 -1.49 -2.84
C TRP A 125 23.00 -1.88 -3.45
N GLU A 126 24.06 -1.39 -2.81
CA GLU A 126 25.43 -1.80 -3.12
C GLU A 126 25.95 -2.69 -1.99
N CYS A 127 26.64 -3.77 -2.36
CA CYS A 127 27.29 -4.60 -1.38
C CYS A 127 28.40 -3.79 -0.68
N PRO A 128 28.54 -3.87 0.65
CA PRO A 128 29.68 -3.27 1.36
C PRO A 128 31.05 -3.77 0.88
N ASN A 129 31.08 -4.93 0.19
CA ASN A 129 32.28 -5.50 -0.45
C ASN A 129 32.49 -5.00 -1.90
N GLY A 130 31.65 -4.06 -2.37
CA GLY A 130 31.68 -3.46 -3.70
C GLY A 130 31.15 -4.35 -4.83
N GLU A 131 31.27 -3.86 -6.06
CA GLU A 131 30.87 -4.54 -7.30
C GLU A 131 31.71 -5.80 -7.58
N LYS A 132 32.93 -5.87 -7.03
CA LYS A 132 33.85 -7.02 -7.15
C LYS A 132 33.79 -7.95 -5.93
N CYS A 133 32.60 -8.13 -5.35
CA CYS A 133 32.42 -9.08 -4.26
C CYS A 133 32.80 -10.50 -4.71
N ILE A 134 33.61 -11.21 -3.93
CA ILE A 134 34.03 -12.60 -4.22
C ILE A 134 32.83 -13.57 -4.21
N TYR A 135 31.78 -13.19 -3.50
CA TYR A 135 30.55 -13.95 -3.32
C TYR A 135 29.46 -13.50 -4.31
N ARG A 136 28.51 -14.38 -4.60
CA ARG A 136 27.42 -14.11 -5.54
C ARG A 136 26.31 -13.26 -4.93
N HIS A 137 25.76 -12.35 -5.72
CA HIS A 137 24.67 -11.44 -5.35
C HIS A 137 23.35 -11.87 -6.01
N ALA A 138 23.07 -13.16 -5.96
CA ALA A 138 21.85 -13.75 -6.46
C ALA A 138 21.40 -14.89 -5.54
N LEU A 139 20.09 -15.03 -5.34
CA LEU A 139 19.51 -16.16 -4.64
C LEU A 139 19.70 -17.42 -5.48
N PRO A 140 20.06 -18.56 -4.88
CA PRO A 140 20.01 -19.84 -5.56
C PRO A 140 18.61 -20.08 -6.12
N SER A 141 18.55 -20.65 -7.32
CA SER A 141 17.30 -21.06 -7.95
C SER A 141 16.53 -22.01 -7.01
N GLY A 142 15.39 -21.56 -6.49
CA GLY A 142 14.54 -22.34 -5.56
C GLY A 142 14.59 -21.91 -4.09
N TYR A 143 15.40 -20.92 -3.71
CA TYR A 143 15.36 -20.37 -2.33
C TYR A 143 14.15 -19.44 -2.14
N ILE A 144 13.24 -19.81 -1.24
CA ILE A 144 12.06 -19.01 -0.88
C ILE A 144 12.36 -18.24 0.41
N LEU A 145 12.15 -16.92 0.39
CA LEU A 145 12.34 -16.07 1.57
C LEU A 145 11.40 -16.50 2.71
N LYS A 146 11.87 -16.36 3.95
CA LYS A 146 11.05 -16.63 5.15
C LYS A 146 9.74 -15.84 5.18
N LYS A 147 9.77 -14.59 4.69
CA LYS A 147 8.58 -13.73 4.58
C LYS A 147 7.56 -14.29 3.59
N ASP A 148 8.02 -14.77 2.44
CA ASP A 148 7.15 -15.32 1.39
C ASP A 148 6.59 -16.68 1.80
N ARG A 149 7.37 -17.53 2.48
CA ARG A 149 6.85 -18.77 3.09
C ARG A 149 5.74 -18.47 4.09
N LYS A 150 5.91 -17.49 4.98
CA LYS A 150 4.88 -17.08 5.94
C LYS A 150 3.63 -16.52 5.25
N LYS A 151 3.77 -15.87 4.10
CA LYS A 151 2.64 -15.38 3.30
C LYS A 151 1.89 -16.57 2.68
N MET A 152 2.60 -17.49 2.04
CA MET A 152 2.01 -18.70 1.46
C MET A 152 1.32 -19.58 2.52
N ASP A 153 1.87 -19.67 3.73
CA ASP A 153 1.26 -20.45 4.81
C ASP A 153 -0.05 -19.80 5.30
N ARG A 154 -0.14 -18.46 5.37
CA ARG A 154 -1.41 -17.77 5.67
C ARG A 154 -2.46 -17.96 4.58
N GLU A 155 -2.05 -17.85 3.32
CA GLU A 155 -2.95 -18.05 2.17
C GLU A 155 -3.51 -19.48 2.09
N LYS A 156 -2.81 -20.47 2.66
CA LYS A 156 -3.32 -21.85 2.79
C LYS A 156 -4.31 -22.03 3.95
N GLU A 157 -4.23 -21.19 4.97
CA GLU A 157 -5.17 -21.21 6.10
C GLU A 157 -6.53 -20.60 5.73
N ASP A 158 -6.57 -19.76 4.69
CA ASP A 158 -7.81 -19.28 4.08
C ASP A 158 -8.47 -20.40 3.28
N ILE A 159 -9.21 -21.25 4.00
CA ILE A 159 -10.11 -22.25 3.42
C ILE A 159 -11.08 -21.51 2.48
N SER A 160 -11.23 -21.98 1.24
CA SER A 160 -12.14 -21.31 0.31
C SER A 160 -13.59 -21.41 0.79
N LEU A 161 -14.44 -20.49 0.34
CA LEU A 161 -15.84 -20.44 0.76
C LEU A 161 -16.56 -21.76 0.47
N GLU A 162 -16.21 -22.43 -0.62
CA GLU A 162 -16.73 -23.73 -1.03
C GLU A 162 -16.42 -24.83 -0.01
N ASP A 163 -15.17 -24.90 0.45
CA ASP A 163 -14.73 -25.89 1.45
C ASP A 163 -15.38 -25.63 2.82
N LEU A 164 -15.62 -24.36 3.16
CA LEU A 164 -16.38 -24.00 4.35
C LEU A 164 -17.84 -24.47 4.24
N ILE A 165 -18.48 -24.22 3.10
CA ILE A 165 -19.88 -24.62 2.84
C ILE A 165 -20.01 -26.14 2.90
N GLU A 166 -19.09 -26.90 2.30
CA GLU A 166 -19.20 -28.37 2.29
C GLU A 166 -18.98 -28.96 3.69
N ARG A 167 -18.08 -28.36 4.49
CA ARG A 167 -17.91 -28.73 5.91
C ARG A 167 -19.17 -28.46 6.72
N GLU A 168 -19.77 -27.29 6.56
CA GLU A 168 -21.01 -26.94 7.26
C GLU A 168 -22.18 -27.82 6.81
N ARG A 169 -22.27 -28.15 5.51
CA ARG A 169 -23.27 -29.07 4.98
C ARG A 169 -23.15 -30.48 5.55
N ALA A 170 -21.93 -30.99 5.67
CA ALA A 170 -21.66 -32.28 6.30
C ALA A 170 -21.96 -32.27 7.80
N ALA A 171 -21.84 -31.12 8.46
CA ALA A 171 -22.16 -30.93 9.87
C ALA A 171 -23.67 -30.80 10.15
N LEU A 172 -24.49 -30.48 9.14
CA LEU A 172 -25.94 -30.45 9.29
C LEU A 172 -26.49 -31.87 9.50
N GLY A 173 -27.13 -32.09 10.65
CA GLY A 173 -27.78 -33.36 10.99
C GLY A 173 -29.02 -33.65 10.15
N SER A 174 -29.58 -34.86 10.30
CA SER A 174 -30.74 -35.35 9.53
C SER A 174 -32.05 -34.58 9.74
N THR A 175 -32.14 -33.74 10.78
CA THR A 175 -33.34 -32.97 11.11
C THR A 175 -33.18 -31.52 10.65
N THR A 176 -33.58 -31.25 9.41
CA THR A 176 -33.57 -29.89 8.83
C THR A 176 -34.99 -29.31 8.79
N THR A 177 -35.14 -28.03 9.12
CA THR A 177 -36.41 -27.31 8.96
C THR A 177 -36.65 -26.99 7.49
N LYS A 178 -37.79 -27.44 6.93
CA LYS A 178 -38.19 -27.07 5.57
C LYS A 178 -38.48 -25.57 5.51
N VAL A 179 -38.01 -24.91 4.44
CA VAL A 179 -38.24 -23.48 4.21
C VAL A 179 -39.64 -23.30 3.66
N THR A 180 -40.61 -23.06 4.54
CA THR A 180 -41.96 -22.56 4.21
C THR A 180 -42.06 -21.07 4.49
N LEU A 181 -43.05 -20.37 3.92
CA LEU A 181 -43.23 -18.95 4.17
C LEU A 181 -43.35 -18.63 5.67
N GLU A 182 -44.08 -19.45 6.43
CA GLU A 182 -44.23 -19.27 7.88
C GLU A 182 -42.90 -19.37 8.62
N THR A 183 -42.10 -20.38 8.30
CA THR A 183 -40.77 -20.56 8.91
C THR A 183 -39.80 -19.46 8.48
N PHE A 184 -39.88 -18.98 7.23
CA PHE A 184 -39.06 -17.90 6.72
C PHE A 184 -39.42 -16.55 7.36
N LEU A 185 -40.71 -16.22 7.50
CA LEU A 185 -41.16 -15.02 8.19
C LEU A 185 -40.75 -15.04 9.66
N ALA A 186 -40.88 -16.18 10.34
CA ALA A 186 -40.41 -16.34 11.72
C ALA A 186 -38.89 -16.15 11.83
N TRP A 187 -38.12 -16.75 10.92
CA TRP A 187 -36.67 -16.58 10.83
C TRP A 187 -36.26 -15.12 10.55
N LYS A 188 -36.92 -14.46 9.59
CA LYS A 188 -36.62 -13.07 9.21
C LYS A 188 -36.96 -12.09 10.33
N LYS A 189 -38.09 -12.29 11.02
CA LYS A 189 -38.43 -11.54 12.26
C LYS A 189 -37.38 -11.76 13.35
N LYS A 190 -36.90 -12.99 13.53
CA LYS A 190 -35.82 -13.30 14.49
C LYS A 190 -34.51 -12.61 14.10
N LYS A 191 -34.11 -12.65 12.83
CA LYS A 191 -32.87 -12.03 12.34
C LYS A 191 -32.91 -10.50 12.41
N LEU A 192 -34.07 -9.89 12.17
CA LEU A 192 -34.25 -8.45 12.32
C LEU A 192 -34.05 -8.03 13.78
N LYS A 193 -34.67 -8.74 14.73
CA LYS A 193 -34.49 -8.49 16.17
C LYS A 193 -33.04 -8.73 16.61
N GLU A 194 -32.40 -9.79 16.13
CA GLU A 194 -30.98 -10.08 16.44
C GLU A 194 -30.05 -8.97 15.94
N ARG A 195 -30.32 -8.42 14.75
CA ARG A 195 -29.58 -7.27 14.21
C ARG A 195 -29.79 -6.01 15.04
N GLU A 196 -31.04 -5.68 15.36
CA GLU A 196 -31.38 -4.50 16.18
C GLU A 196 -30.77 -4.60 17.59
N GLU A 197 -30.80 -5.78 18.22
CA GLU A 197 -30.16 -6.01 19.52
C GLU A 197 -28.63 -5.90 19.45
N LYS A 198 -28.01 -6.35 18.35
CA LYS A 198 -26.57 -6.19 18.13
C LYS A 198 -26.21 -4.72 17.93
N GLU A 199 -26.97 -3.99 17.13
CA GLU A 199 -26.80 -2.55 16.92
C GLU A 199 -26.96 -1.79 18.24
N LYS A 200 -27.99 -2.08 19.04
CA LYS A 200 -28.16 -1.49 20.38
C LYS A 200 -26.98 -1.79 21.30
N LYS A 201 -26.51 -3.03 21.34
CA LYS A 201 -25.34 -3.41 22.13
C LYS A 201 -24.07 -2.67 21.68
N ASP A 202 -23.89 -2.50 20.37
CA ASP A 202 -22.73 -1.81 19.82
C ASP A 202 -22.83 -0.29 20.06
N THR A 203 -24.02 0.31 19.95
CA THR A 203 -24.24 1.72 20.32
C THR A 203 -24.09 1.96 21.82
N ASP A 204 -24.57 1.05 22.67
CA ASP A 204 -24.44 1.15 24.12
C ASP A 204 -22.97 1.02 24.56
N LYS A 205 -22.21 0.11 23.94
CA LYS A 205 -20.76 0.00 24.15
C LYS A 205 -20.03 1.26 23.71
N LYS A 206 -20.34 1.79 22.52
CA LYS A 206 -19.77 3.05 22.04
C LYS A 206 -20.10 4.21 22.99
N LYS A 207 -21.33 4.26 23.49
CA LYS A 207 -21.77 5.28 24.47
C LYS A 207 -21.07 5.12 25.83
N SER A 208 -20.83 3.88 26.30
CA SER A 208 -20.07 3.65 27.53
C SER A 208 -18.60 3.99 27.36
N ASP A 209 -17.98 3.60 26.24
CA ASP A 209 -16.59 3.91 25.91
C ASP A 209 -16.38 5.43 25.81
N TYR A 210 -17.34 6.12 25.20
CA TYR A 210 -17.39 7.59 25.15
C TYR A 210 -17.45 8.21 26.54
N LYS A 211 -18.38 7.75 27.38
CA LYS A 211 -18.53 8.23 28.77
C LYS A 211 -17.30 7.96 29.63
N SER A 212 -16.53 6.91 29.31
CA SER A 212 -15.27 6.57 29.97
C SER A 212 -14.05 7.31 29.40
N GLY A 213 -14.23 8.25 28.47
CA GLY A 213 -13.16 9.09 27.92
C GLY A 213 -12.36 8.44 26.78
N LYS A 214 -12.87 7.35 26.18
CA LYS A 214 -12.25 6.69 25.02
C LYS A 214 -12.93 7.18 23.74
N GLU A 215 -12.52 8.35 23.28
CA GLU A 215 -13.11 9.05 22.13
C GLU A 215 -12.62 8.52 20.76
N GLY A 216 -11.58 7.69 20.75
CA GLY A 216 -11.03 7.11 19.53
C GLY A 216 -11.94 6.02 18.94
N GLY A 217 -12.61 6.31 17.82
CA GLY A 217 -13.36 5.33 17.02
C GLY A 217 -14.87 5.59 16.90
N ILE A 218 -15.36 6.72 17.39
CA ILE A 218 -16.76 7.14 17.26
C ILE A 218 -16.90 8.06 16.04
N SER A 219 -17.94 7.86 15.23
CA SER A 219 -18.22 8.77 14.11
C SER A 219 -18.61 10.15 14.62
N GLY A 220 -18.24 11.23 13.90
CA GLY A 220 -18.63 12.59 14.29
C GLY A 220 -20.14 12.75 14.50
N ARG A 221 -20.97 12.08 13.69
CA ARG A 221 -22.43 12.03 13.89
C ARG A 221 -22.83 11.33 15.19
N GLU A 222 -22.17 10.23 15.53
CA GLU A 222 -22.43 9.48 16.76
C GLU A 222 -22.03 10.29 18.00
N MET A 223 -20.98 11.11 17.91
CA MET A 223 -20.53 12.02 18.97
C MET A 223 -21.65 12.98 19.40
N PHE A 224 -22.29 13.65 18.45
CA PHE A 224 -23.40 14.58 18.71
C PHE A 224 -24.70 13.87 19.15
N MET A 225 -24.91 12.62 18.75
CA MET A 225 -26.05 11.82 19.23
C MET A 225 -25.88 11.36 20.68
N PHE A 226 -24.64 11.17 21.15
CA PHE A 226 -24.37 10.76 22.54
C PHE A 226 -24.30 11.93 23.51
N ASN A 227 -23.87 13.11 23.05
CA ASN A 227 -23.86 14.34 23.84
C ASN A 227 -24.35 15.54 23.00
N PRO A 228 -25.65 15.85 23.05
CA PRO A 228 -26.22 16.97 22.28
C PRO A 228 -25.72 18.33 22.75
N ASP A 229 -25.20 18.44 23.98
CA ASP A 229 -24.69 19.70 24.54
C ASP A 229 -23.37 20.12 23.88
N LEU A 230 -22.65 19.21 23.20
CA LEU A 230 -21.48 19.57 22.39
C LEU A 230 -21.83 20.44 21.17
N ALA A 231 -23.08 20.38 20.70
CA ALA A 231 -23.55 21.24 19.62
C ALA A 231 -24.00 22.62 20.13
N VAL A 232 -24.22 22.77 21.43
CA VAL A 232 -24.64 24.01 22.07
C VAL A 232 -23.38 24.67 22.63
N GLY A 233 -22.70 25.45 21.79
CA GLY A 233 -21.38 26.03 22.06
C GLY A 233 -21.33 27.02 23.23
N GLU A 234 -21.42 26.55 24.47
CA GLU A 234 -21.21 27.36 25.68
C GLU A 234 -19.72 27.65 25.96
N ASN A 235 -18.79 27.09 25.17
CA ASN A 235 -17.35 27.30 25.29
C ASN A 235 -16.73 27.95 24.05
N MET A 236 -17.39 28.98 23.49
CA MET A 236 -16.70 29.88 22.56
C MET A 236 -15.73 30.76 23.36
N GLU A 237 -14.43 30.59 23.08
CA GLU A 237 -13.42 31.55 23.52
C GLU A 237 -13.67 32.89 22.79
N GLU A 238 -13.48 34.01 23.49
CA GLU A 238 -13.73 35.37 23.00
C GLU A 238 -12.82 35.68 21.79
N GLY A 239 -13.23 35.25 20.59
CA GLY A 239 -12.45 35.33 19.36
C GLY A 239 -12.83 34.35 18.24
N ASP A 240 -13.60 33.30 18.52
CA ASP A 240 -14.08 32.37 17.48
C ASP A 240 -15.26 32.99 16.72
N ALA A 241 -15.05 33.32 15.44
CA ALA A 241 -16.11 33.83 14.58
C ALA A 241 -17.02 32.68 14.14
N ASP A 242 -18.27 32.67 14.62
CA ASP A 242 -19.33 31.81 14.10
C ASP A 242 -19.55 32.15 12.61
N PHE A 243 -19.13 31.25 11.73
CA PHE A 243 -19.32 31.43 10.30
C PHE A 243 -20.76 31.06 9.94
N ASP A 244 -21.62 32.08 9.89
CA ASP A 244 -23.04 31.92 9.54
C ASP A 244 -23.19 31.46 8.08
N PHE A 245 -23.20 30.14 7.89
CA PHE A 245 -23.39 29.48 6.60
C PHE A 245 -24.75 29.80 5.97
N LYS A 246 -25.72 30.30 6.76
CA LYS A 246 -27.08 30.60 6.29
C LYS A 246 -27.13 31.78 5.32
N ASN A 247 -26.14 32.68 5.39
CA ASN A 247 -26.03 33.84 4.51
C ASN A 247 -25.05 33.62 3.33
N MET A 248 -24.46 32.43 3.19
CA MET A 248 -23.74 32.06 1.99
C MET A 248 -24.76 31.70 0.91
N LYS A 249 -24.90 32.57 -0.08
CA LYS A 249 -25.70 32.32 -1.28
C LYS A 249 -25.14 31.06 -1.95
N GLU A 250 -25.91 29.98 -1.99
CA GLU A 250 -25.67 28.86 -2.89
C GLU A 250 -25.54 29.45 -4.30
N GLU A 251 -24.32 29.58 -4.80
CA GLU A 251 -24.14 29.58 -6.25
C GLU A 251 -24.45 28.16 -6.70
N PRO A 252 -25.36 27.97 -7.66
CA PRO A 252 -25.64 26.65 -8.18
C PRO A 252 -24.35 26.10 -8.76
N GLU A 253 -23.78 25.09 -8.11
CA GLU A 253 -22.76 24.24 -8.70
C GLU A 253 -23.43 23.57 -9.92
N GLU A 254 -23.04 24.00 -11.12
CA GLU A 254 -23.40 23.32 -12.38
C GLU A 254 -22.78 21.92 -12.36
N GLY A 255 -23.49 21.01 -11.72
CA GLY A 255 -23.12 19.62 -11.54
C GLY A 255 -24.31 18.93 -10.88
N GLU A 256 -25.32 18.60 -11.68
CA GLU A 256 -26.41 17.71 -11.30
C GLU A 256 -25.81 16.32 -10.98
N GLU A 257 -25.22 16.18 -9.80
CA GLU A 257 -25.08 14.89 -9.15
C GLU A 257 -26.50 14.53 -8.71
N GLU A 258 -27.22 13.83 -9.58
CA GLU A 258 -28.53 13.27 -9.29
C GLU A 258 -28.35 12.38 -8.04
N GLU A 259 -28.68 12.93 -6.87
CA GLU A 259 -28.70 12.21 -5.61
C GLU A 259 -29.81 11.17 -5.76
N VAL A 260 -29.44 9.99 -6.26
CA VAL A 260 -30.35 8.86 -6.37
C VAL A 260 -30.71 8.51 -4.93
N GLU A 261 -31.86 9.01 -4.48
CA GLU A 261 -32.49 8.66 -3.21
C GLU A 261 -32.77 7.15 -3.26
N VAL A 262 -31.79 6.34 -2.84
CA VAL A 262 -31.95 4.89 -2.72
C VAL A 262 -32.90 4.67 -1.54
N ARG A 263 -34.20 4.71 -1.82
CA ARG A 263 -35.23 4.29 -0.87
C ARG A 263 -35.09 2.79 -0.67
N TYR A 264 -34.46 2.43 0.44
CA TYR A 264 -34.52 1.07 0.95
C TYR A 264 -35.98 0.79 1.31
N MET A 265 -36.71 0.11 0.42
CA MET A 265 -38.05 -0.36 0.73
C MET A 265 -37.91 -1.44 1.80
N GLU A 266 -38.19 -1.09 3.05
CA GLU A 266 -38.28 -2.09 4.11
C GLU A 266 -39.41 -3.05 3.76
N ILE A 267 -39.06 -4.32 3.60
CA ILE A 267 -40.02 -5.34 3.23
C ILE A 267 -41.02 -5.50 4.38
N ASP A 268 -42.26 -5.04 4.17
CA ASP A 268 -43.33 -5.25 5.13
C ASP A 268 -43.69 -6.75 5.20
N LEU A 269 -43.36 -7.33 6.34
CA LEU A 269 -43.57 -8.75 6.61
C LEU A 269 -45.05 -9.11 6.79
N ASN A 270 -45.90 -8.12 7.07
CA ASN A 270 -47.34 -8.32 7.15
C ASN A 270 -47.97 -8.29 5.76
N ALA A 271 -47.57 -7.34 4.90
CA ALA A 271 -48.00 -7.30 3.50
C ALA A 271 -47.68 -8.63 2.76
N LEU A 272 -46.49 -9.18 2.94
CA LEU A 272 -46.12 -10.48 2.36
C LEU A 272 -46.94 -11.67 2.90
N ARG A 273 -47.40 -11.60 4.14
CA ARG A 273 -48.28 -12.62 4.72
C ARG A 273 -49.67 -12.52 4.10
N ASP A 274 -50.18 -11.31 3.94
CA ASP A 274 -51.53 -11.06 3.41
C ASP A 274 -51.61 -11.42 1.91
N GLU A 275 -50.57 -11.14 1.13
CA GLU A 275 -50.44 -11.61 -0.25
C GLU A 275 -50.45 -13.14 -0.36
N TYR A 276 -49.77 -13.85 0.53
CA TYR A 276 -49.80 -15.32 0.53
C TYR A 276 -51.19 -15.87 0.86
N ILE A 277 -51.86 -15.30 1.86
CA ILE A 277 -53.21 -15.73 2.25
C ILE A 277 -54.18 -15.52 1.09
N THR A 278 -54.11 -14.38 0.41
CA THR A 278 -54.99 -14.09 -0.74
C THR A 278 -54.72 -15.02 -1.92
N MET A 279 -53.47 -15.37 -2.20
CA MET A 279 -53.13 -16.36 -3.23
C MET A 279 -53.59 -17.78 -2.88
N ASP A 280 -53.47 -18.20 -1.62
CA ASP A 280 -53.87 -19.53 -1.18
C ASP A 280 -55.41 -19.69 -1.19
N VAL A 281 -56.14 -18.65 -0.82
CA VAL A 281 -57.61 -18.59 -0.95
C VAL A 281 -58.02 -18.62 -2.43
N ALA A 282 -57.34 -17.87 -3.31
CA ALA A 282 -57.61 -17.89 -4.75
C ALA A 282 -57.33 -19.27 -5.38
N ARG A 283 -56.32 -19.99 -4.86
CA ARG A 283 -55.99 -21.36 -5.29
C ARG A 283 -56.99 -22.40 -4.79
N MET A 284 -57.59 -22.20 -3.61
CA MET A 284 -58.65 -23.06 -3.09
C MET A 284 -60.01 -22.85 -3.76
N MET A 285 -60.22 -21.70 -4.43
CA MET A 285 -61.46 -21.39 -5.14
C MET A 285 -61.48 -21.84 -6.62
N LEU A 286 -60.39 -22.41 -7.12
CA LEU A 286 -60.27 -23.04 -8.46
C LEU A 286 -60.28 -24.57 -8.33
#